data_AF-A0A1Y3CZN2-F1
#
_entry.id   AF-A0A1Y3CZN2-F1
#
_cell.length_a   1.000
_cell.length_b   1.000
_cell.length_c   1.000
_cell.angle_alpha   90.00
_cell.angle_beta   90.00
_cell.angle_gamma   90.00
#
_symmetry.space_group_name_H-M   'P 1'
#
loop_
_entity.id
_entity.type
_entity.pdbx_description
1 polymer ?
#
loop_
_entity_poly.entity_id
_entity_poly.type
_entity_poly.pdbx_seq_one_letter_code
_entity_poly.pdbx_strand_id
1 'polypeptide(L)'
;MSTRIKFFLGHLLVSVILALLVIAIVFFVWYPFPLAKAVGVTQIFLMLIVIDVIIGPLLGLLVYKEGKKTLKMDLVIIILIQLAALSYGVFSIAQGRPVWIVYTNIDRFELVRNIDVEKDNIAIASQEYKKTNWLRPHIVALKKEKTIDEQNKRLFNDLSNGISAAMYPERYTTFSESKLDLQRYTKNLKELKEYNSDPIVSEILKEYPSANSWLPLKATAVDMVVLINKEKAEVVKIVDLRPWN
;
A
#
# COMPACT_ATOMS: atom_id res chain seq x y z
N MET A 1 -40.66 -16.99 10.22
CA MET A 1 -39.76 -15.89 9.79
C MET A 1 -40.36 -15.23 8.55
N SER A 2 -40.56 -13.91 8.56
CA SER A 2 -41.16 -13.19 7.42
C SER A 2 -40.22 -13.19 6.21
N THR A 3 -40.79 -13.10 5.00
CA THR A 3 -40.06 -12.97 3.72
C THR A 3 -39.09 -11.80 3.73
N ARG A 4 -39.49 -10.68 4.33
CA ARG A 4 -38.67 -9.50 4.60
C ARG A 4 -37.37 -9.83 5.34
N ILE A 5 -37.46 -10.59 6.43
CA ILE A 5 -36.28 -11.00 7.21
C ILE A 5 -35.46 -12.04 6.43
N LYS A 6 -36.10 -12.94 5.68
CA LYS A 6 -35.40 -13.90 4.81
C LYS A 6 -34.55 -13.19 3.74
N PHE A 7 -35.12 -12.18 3.09
CA PHE A 7 -34.40 -11.36 2.12
C PHE A 7 -33.22 -10.62 2.78
N PHE A 8 -33.44 -9.98 3.93
CA PHE A 8 -32.39 -9.29 4.66
C PHE A 8 -31.23 -10.20 5.02
N LEU A 9 -31.49 -11.36 5.63
CA LEU A 9 -30.42 -12.31 6.00
C LEU A 9 -29.68 -12.85 4.78
N GLY A 10 -30.40 -13.15 3.69
CA GLY A 10 -29.78 -13.58 2.44
C GLY A 10 -28.87 -12.50 1.84
N HIS A 11 -29.35 -11.26 1.77
CA HIS A 11 -28.58 -10.13 1.27
C HIS A 11 -27.35 -9.87 2.15
N LEU A 12 -27.54 -9.78 3.48
CA LEU A 12 -26.44 -9.60 4.42
C LEU A 12 -25.36 -10.68 4.28
N LEU A 13 -25.77 -11.95 4.15
CA LEU A 13 -24.84 -13.06 3.95
C LEU A 13 -24.00 -12.88 2.67
N VAL A 14 -24.65 -12.53 1.55
CA VAL A 14 -23.93 -12.26 0.29
C VAL A 14 -22.97 -11.08 0.45
N SER A 15 -23.40 -9.98 1.07
CA SER A 15 -22.54 -8.82 1.32
C SER A 15 -21.33 -9.17 2.18
N VAL A 16 -21.50 -9.98 3.23
CA VAL A 16 -20.41 -10.46 4.08
C VAL A 16 -19.42 -11.33 3.30
N ILE A 17 -19.91 -12.26 2.47
CA ILE A 17 -19.05 -13.10 1.64
C ILE A 17 -18.22 -12.24 0.68
N LEU A 18 -18.84 -11.27 -0.01
CA LEU A 18 -18.15 -10.34 -0.90
C LEU A 18 -17.11 -9.51 -0.15
N ALA A 19 -17.46 -8.99 1.03
CA ALA A 19 -16.54 -8.26 1.89
C ALA A 19 -15.33 -9.10 2.28
N LEU A 20 -15.52 -10.36 2.69
CA LEU A 20 -14.42 -11.26 3.04
C LEU A 20 -13.49 -11.56 1.86
N LEU A 21 -14.03 -11.71 0.65
CA LEU A 21 -13.22 -11.86 -0.57
C LEU A 21 -12.38 -10.62 -0.84
N VAL A 22 -12.97 -9.43 -0.72
CA VAL A 22 -12.25 -8.16 -0.88
C VAL A 22 -11.18 -8.00 0.20
N ILE A 23 -11.47 -8.33 1.47
CA ILE A 23 -10.49 -8.35 2.57
C ILE A 23 -9.29 -9.20 2.21
N ALA A 24 -9.53 -10.43 1.74
CA ALA A 24 -8.47 -11.37 1.40
C ALA A 24 -7.54 -10.79 0.31
N ILE A 25 -8.10 -10.24 -0.75
CA ILE A 25 -7.32 -9.62 -1.83
C ILE A 25 -6.55 -8.39 -1.32
N VAL A 26 -7.24 -7.48 -0.62
CA VAL A 26 -6.66 -6.20 -0.21
C VAL A 26 -5.51 -6.40 0.78
N PHE A 27 -5.70 -7.16 1.86
CA PHE A 27 -4.72 -7.21 2.95
C PHE A 27 -3.66 -8.31 2.81
N PHE A 28 -3.90 -9.37 2.02
CA PHE A 28 -2.90 -10.43 1.81
C PHE A 28 -2.15 -10.31 0.49
N VAL A 29 -2.73 -9.66 -0.51
CA VAL A 29 -2.11 -9.49 -1.83
C VAL A 29 -1.63 -8.06 -2.00
N TRP A 30 -2.53 -7.08 -2.04
CA TRP A 30 -2.16 -5.70 -2.41
C TRP A 30 -1.44 -4.90 -1.31
N TYR A 31 -1.84 -5.08 -0.06
CA TYR A 31 -1.34 -4.31 1.08
C TYR A 31 -0.91 -5.23 2.23
N PRO A 32 0.09 -6.10 2.00
CA PRO A 32 0.61 -6.96 3.07
C PRO A 32 1.08 -6.11 4.25
N PHE A 33 0.80 -6.55 5.47
CA PHE A 33 1.25 -5.85 6.67
C PHE A 33 2.78 -5.64 6.64
N PRO A 34 3.30 -4.43 6.95
CA PRO A 34 2.59 -3.24 7.48
C PRO A 34 2.15 -2.20 6.42
N LEU A 35 2.21 -2.52 5.13
CA LEU A 35 2.00 -1.54 4.06
C LEU A 35 0.58 -0.96 4.01
N ALA A 36 -0.43 -1.69 4.47
CA ALA A 36 -1.79 -1.17 4.62
C ALA A 36 -1.83 0.09 5.51
N LYS A 37 -1.07 0.07 6.62
CA LYS A 37 -0.94 1.21 7.53
C LYS A 37 -0.06 2.30 6.94
N ALA A 38 1.02 1.92 6.26
CA ALA A 38 1.94 2.87 5.61
C ALA A 38 1.24 3.74 4.55
N VAL A 39 0.28 3.16 3.81
CA VAL A 39 -0.53 3.87 2.81
C VAL A 39 -1.81 4.47 3.40
N GLY A 40 -2.34 3.92 4.49
CA GLY A 40 -3.58 4.40 5.11
C GLY A 40 -4.86 3.91 4.41
N VAL A 41 -4.81 2.75 3.75
CA VAL A 41 -5.94 2.19 2.96
C VAL A 41 -7.17 1.83 3.82
N THR A 42 -6.98 1.63 5.12
CA THR A 42 -8.00 1.12 6.05
C THR A 42 -9.27 1.98 6.07
N GLN A 43 -9.18 3.30 5.94
CA GLN A 43 -10.35 4.18 5.98
C GLN A 43 -11.29 3.95 4.78
N ILE A 44 -10.73 3.86 3.58
CA ILE A 44 -11.49 3.57 2.35
C ILE A 44 -12.12 2.17 2.45
N PHE A 45 -11.37 1.22 2.99
CA PHE A 45 -11.85 -0.14 3.20
C PHE A 45 -13.03 -0.19 4.21
N LEU A 46 -12.95 0.51 5.35
CA LEU A 46 -14.04 0.58 6.32
C LEU A 46 -15.30 1.21 5.73
N MET A 47 -15.16 2.24 4.90
CA MET A 47 -16.29 2.87 4.20
C MET A 47 -17.03 1.85 3.31
N LEU A 48 -16.31 1.00 2.58
CA LEU A 48 -16.91 -0.08 1.77
C LEU A 48 -17.74 -1.04 2.62
N ILE A 49 -17.20 -1.46 3.78
CA ILE A 49 -17.93 -2.34 4.70
C ILE A 49 -19.23 -1.69 5.18
N VAL A 50 -19.18 -0.42 5.59
CA VAL A 50 -20.36 0.30 6.05
C VAL A 50 -21.42 0.40 4.95
N ILE A 51 -21.03 0.72 3.72
CA ILE A 51 -21.98 0.87 2.61
C ILE A 51 -22.60 -0.48 2.23
N ASP A 52 -21.77 -1.49 1.97
CA ASP A 52 -22.21 -2.73 1.33
C ASP A 52 -22.71 -3.80 2.30
N VAL A 53 -22.15 -3.87 3.52
CA VAL A 53 -22.51 -4.87 4.53
C VAL A 53 -23.58 -4.35 5.50
N ILE A 54 -23.62 -3.04 5.74
CA ILE A 54 -24.56 -2.45 6.72
C ILE A 54 -25.69 -1.71 6.00
N ILE A 55 -25.39 -0.61 5.31
CA ILE A 55 -26.41 0.30 4.77
C ILE A 55 -27.29 -0.41 3.74
N GLY A 56 -26.70 -1.10 2.76
CA GLY A 56 -27.46 -1.74 1.70
C GLY A 56 -28.44 -2.82 2.17
N PRO A 57 -28.03 -3.81 2.99
CA PRO A 57 -28.96 -4.77 3.58
C PRO A 57 -30.04 -4.10 4.43
N LEU A 58 -29.71 -3.07 5.22
CA LEU A 58 -30.70 -2.33 6.01
C LEU A 58 -31.71 -1.58 5.13
N LEU A 59 -31.28 -0.94 4.04
CA LEU A 59 -32.19 -0.32 3.08
C LEU A 59 -33.10 -1.36 2.42
N GLY A 60 -32.52 -2.51 2.03
CA GLY A 60 -33.28 -3.65 1.53
C GLY A 60 -34.34 -4.10 2.53
N LEU A 61 -33.99 -4.23 3.81
CA LEU A 61 -34.92 -4.55 4.88
C LEU A 61 -36.00 -3.47 5.02
N LEU A 62 -35.66 -2.18 5.04
CA LEU A 62 -36.61 -1.08 5.23
C LEU A 62 -37.64 -1.00 4.10
N VAL A 63 -37.21 -1.17 2.84
CA VAL A 63 -38.07 -1.00 1.66
C VAL A 63 -38.91 -2.25 1.38
N TYR A 64 -38.50 -3.43 1.88
CA TYR A 64 -39.20 -4.68 1.60
C TYR A 64 -40.60 -4.73 2.21
N LYS A 65 -41.61 -4.65 1.35
CA LYS A 65 -43.04 -4.78 1.69
C LYS A 65 -43.75 -5.66 0.67
N GLU A 66 -44.32 -6.78 1.13
CA GLU A 66 -45.08 -7.69 0.28
C GLU A 66 -46.26 -6.97 -0.41
N GLY A 67 -46.53 -7.33 -1.67
CA GLY A 67 -47.58 -6.71 -2.48
C GLY A 67 -47.25 -5.30 -3.02
N LYS A 68 -46.10 -4.70 -2.67
CA LYS A 68 -45.67 -3.42 -3.25
C LYS A 68 -45.28 -3.60 -4.72
N LYS A 69 -46.01 -2.95 -5.64
CA LYS A 69 -45.79 -3.05 -7.10
C LYS A 69 -44.35 -2.70 -7.53
N THR A 70 -43.74 -1.71 -6.88
CA THR A 70 -42.38 -1.26 -7.19
C THR A 70 -41.29 -2.05 -6.48
N LEU A 71 -41.63 -3.03 -5.63
CA LEU A 71 -40.65 -3.72 -4.77
C LEU A 71 -39.43 -4.24 -5.54
N LYS A 72 -39.66 -4.90 -6.67
CA LYS A 72 -38.58 -5.44 -7.51
C LYS A 72 -37.64 -4.34 -8.00
N MET A 73 -38.21 -3.24 -8.49
CA MET A 73 -37.45 -2.09 -8.97
C MET A 73 -36.63 -1.45 -7.83
N ASP A 74 -37.25 -1.26 -6.67
CA ASP A 74 -36.58 -0.65 -5.52
C ASP A 74 -35.37 -1.48 -5.05
N LEU A 75 -35.55 -2.80 -4.96
CA LEU A 75 -34.46 -3.72 -4.57
C LEU A 75 -33.35 -3.77 -5.63
N VAL A 76 -33.69 -3.77 -6.92
CA VAL A 76 -32.70 -3.73 -8.01
C VAL A 76 -31.88 -2.44 -7.93
N ILE A 77 -32.52 -1.30 -7.72
CA ILE A 77 -31.81 -0.01 -7.59
C ILE A 77 -30.83 -0.04 -6.40
N ILE A 78 -31.27 -0.54 -5.24
CA ILE A 78 -30.41 -0.67 -4.05
C ILE A 78 -29.18 -1.53 -4.37
N ILE A 79 -29.38 -2.69 -4.98
CA ILE A 79 -28.29 -3.62 -5.34
C ILE A 79 -27.36 -3.00 -6.38
N LEU A 80 -27.87 -2.29 -7.39
CA LEU A 80 -27.05 -1.63 -8.41
C LEU A 80 -26.18 -0.52 -7.79
N ILE A 81 -26.74 0.28 -6.88
CA ILE A 81 -25.99 1.32 -6.18
C ILE A 81 -24.88 0.71 -5.32
N GLN A 82 -25.16 -0.39 -4.60
CA GLN A 82 -24.14 -1.13 -3.84
C GLN A 82 -23.03 -1.66 -4.76
N LEU A 83 -23.38 -2.34 -5.86
CA LEU A 83 -22.38 -2.85 -6.81
C LEU A 83 -21.52 -1.72 -7.40
N ALA A 84 -22.11 -0.56 -7.67
CA ALA A 84 -21.37 0.61 -8.12
C ALA A 84 -20.41 1.15 -7.03
N ALA A 85 -20.88 1.25 -5.78
CA ALA A 85 -20.07 1.69 -4.65
C ALA A 85 -18.90 0.72 -4.36
N LEU A 86 -19.18 -0.59 -4.33
CA LEU A 86 -18.17 -1.64 -4.18
C LEU A 86 -17.13 -1.57 -5.30
N SER A 87 -17.57 -1.46 -6.57
CA SER A 87 -16.67 -1.38 -7.72
C SER A 87 -15.78 -0.16 -7.66
N TYR A 88 -16.34 1.01 -7.33
CA TYR A 88 -15.59 2.25 -7.18
C TYR A 88 -14.58 2.18 -6.03
N GLY A 89 -14.97 1.64 -4.88
CA GLY A 89 -14.06 1.51 -3.75
C GLY A 89 -12.94 0.50 -4.02
N VAL A 90 -13.24 -0.66 -4.62
CA VAL A 90 -12.21 -1.63 -5.04
C VAL A 90 -11.26 -1.02 -6.07
N PHE A 91 -11.77 -0.28 -7.06
CA PHE A 91 -10.94 0.44 -8.02
C PHE A 91 -10.02 1.46 -7.34
N SER A 92 -10.56 2.25 -6.41
CA SER A 92 -9.78 3.26 -5.66
C SER A 92 -8.68 2.61 -4.82
N ILE A 93 -8.99 1.50 -4.14
CA ILE A 93 -8.02 0.71 -3.40
C ILE A 93 -6.96 0.10 -4.35
N ALA A 94 -7.35 -0.36 -5.54
CA ALA A 94 -6.41 -0.89 -6.52
C ALA A 94 -5.44 0.19 -7.04
N GLN A 95 -5.90 1.44 -7.21
CA GLN A 95 -5.03 2.55 -7.62
C GLN A 95 -4.03 2.96 -6.52
N GLY A 96 -4.45 2.90 -5.25
CA GLY A 96 -3.59 3.24 -4.11
C GLY A 96 -2.55 2.17 -3.76
N ARG A 97 -2.55 1.00 -4.42
CA ARG A 97 -1.75 -0.14 -3.98
C ARG A 97 -0.25 0.13 -4.12
N PRO A 98 0.59 -0.28 -3.14
CA PRO A 98 2.04 -0.28 -3.29
C PRO A 98 2.46 -1.10 -4.51
N VAL A 99 3.32 -0.53 -5.35
CA VAL A 99 3.89 -1.20 -6.54
C VAL A 99 5.40 -1.24 -6.51
N TRP A 100 6.04 -0.23 -5.92
CA TRP A 100 7.49 -0.17 -5.80
C TRP A 100 7.91 0.27 -4.39
N ILE A 101 9.02 -0.28 -3.94
CA ILE A 101 9.77 0.16 -2.77
C ILE A 101 11.15 0.55 -3.30
N VAL A 102 11.38 1.84 -3.47
CA VAL A 102 12.53 2.35 -4.21
C VAL A 102 13.60 2.82 -3.24
N TYR A 103 14.78 2.23 -3.29
CA TYR A 103 15.95 2.74 -2.57
C TYR A 103 16.53 3.97 -3.30
N THR A 104 16.67 5.09 -2.60
CA THR A 104 17.13 6.35 -3.19
C THR A 104 18.65 6.42 -3.45
N ASN A 105 19.39 5.37 -3.07
CA ASN A 105 20.87 5.32 -3.02
C ASN A 105 21.52 6.31 -2.07
N ILE A 106 20.73 6.87 -1.18
CA ILE A 106 21.19 7.76 -0.12
C ILE A 106 20.77 7.10 1.17
N ASP A 107 19.70 7.58 1.80
CA ASP A 107 19.43 7.34 3.20
C ASP A 107 18.07 6.71 3.47
N ARG A 108 17.29 6.34 2.45
CA ARG A 108 15.93 5.82 2.65
C ARG A 108 15.40 5.02 1.48
N PHE A 109 14.32 4.29 1.76
CA PHE A 109 13.41 3.77 0.77
C PHE A 109 12.19 4.69 0.66
N GLU A 110 11.57 4.71 -0.51
CA GLU A 110 10.29 5.39 -0.74
C GLU A 110 9.27 4.39 -1.30
N LEU A 111 8.08 4.38 -0.71
CA LEU A 111 6.95 3.59 -1.19
C LEU A 111 6.23 4.34 -2.29
N VAL A 112 6.09 3.71 -3.45
CA VAL A 112 5.38 4.26 -4.61
C VAL A 112 4.10 3.47 -4.83
N ARG A 113 2.96 4.17 -4.90
CA ARG A 113 1.65 3.58 -5.21
C ARG A 113 1.43 3.54 -6.71
N ASN A 114 0.52 2.68 -7.18
CA ASN A 114 0.24 2.54 -8.61
C ASN A 114 -0.20 3.86 -9.27
N ILE A 115 -0.95 4.69 -8.54
CA ILE A 115 -1.40 6.01 -9.00
C ILE A 115 -0.29 7.07 -9.05
N ASP A 116 0.79 6.89 -8.29
CA ASP A 116 1.92 7.83 -8.21
C ASP A 116 3.04 7.51 -9.21
N VAL A 117 2.89 6.45 -10.02
CA VAL A 117 3.90 6.10 -11.02
C VAL A 117 3.79 7.05 -12.20
N GLU A 118 4.85 7.83 -12.41
CA GLU A 118 4.96 8.74 -13.54
C GLU A 118 5.21 7.97 -14.84
N LYS A 119 4.38 8.25 -15.85
CA LYS A 119 4.37 7.47 -17.11
C LYS A 119 4.86 8.24 -18.32
N ASP A 120 5.17 9.53 -18.18
CA ASP A 120 5.58 10.40 -19.28
C ASP A 120 6.76 9.81 -20.08
N ASN A 121 7.72 9.22 -19.39
CA ASN A 121 8.92 8.63 -19.98
C ASN A 121 8.96 7.10 -19.90
N ILE A 122 7.81 6.43 -19.71
CA ILE A 122 7.77 4.97 -19.53
C ILE A 122 8.33 4.21 -20.74
N ALA A 123 8.30 4.82 -21.93
CA ALA A 123 8.83 4.24 -23.17
C ALA A 123 10.35 3.97 -23.10
N ILE A 124 11.10 4.83 -22.40
CA ILE A 124 12.56 4.73 -22.25
C ILE A 124 13.01 3.93 -21.01
N ALA A 125 12.07 3.53 -20.14
CA ALA A 125 12.38 2.66 -19.01
C ALA A 125 12.81 1.26 -19.47
N SER A 126 13.58 0.56 -18.64
CA SER A 126 13.89 -0.87 -18.87
C SER A 126 12.59 -1.68 -18.89
N GLN A 127 12.53 -2.71 -19.73
CA GLN A 127 11.29 -3.49 -19.96
C GLN A 127 10.66 -4.04 -18.66
N GLU A 128 11.50 -4.43 -17.70
CA GLU A 128 11.09 -4.92 -16.38
C GLU A 128 10.37 -3.86 -15.51
N TYR A 129 10.62 -2.57 -15.73
CA TYR A 129 10.03 -1.46 -14.95
C TYR A 129 8.87 -0.77 -15.68
N LYS A 130 8.58 -1.13 -16.93
CA LYS A 130 7.48 -0.55 -17.72
C LYS A 130 6.09 -0.92 -17.19
N LYS A 131 5.99 -2.02 -16.44
CA LYS A 131 4.72 -2.55 -15.94
C LYS A 131 4.81 -2.78 -14.43
N THR A 132 3.74 -2.46 -13.73
CA THR A 132 3.62 -2.75 -12.30
C THR A 132 3.09 -4.17 -12.11
N ASN A 133 3.66 -4.90 -11.15
CA ASN A 133 3.15 -6.21 -10.76
C ASN A 133 1.84 -6.03 -9.98
N TRP A 134 0.83 -6.85 -10.23
CA TRP A 134 -0.47 -6.82 -9.54
C TRP A 134 -0.47 -7.50 -8.18
N LEU A 135 0.51 -8.38 -7.90
CA LEU A 135 0.48 -9.24 -6.72
C LEU A 135 1.18 -8.63 -5.52
N ARG A 136 2.39 -8.09 -5.70
CA ARG A 136 3.21 -7.55 -4.60
C ARG A 136 4.08 -6.40 -5.11
N PRO A 137 4.48 -5.46 -4.24
CA PRO A 137 5.47 -4.46 -4.60
C PRO A 137 6.85 -5.10 -4.78
N HIS A 138 7.64 -4.56 -5.70
CA HIS A 138 9.03 -4.96 -5.88
C HIS A 138 9.98 -3.91 -5.30
N ILE A 139 11.12 -4.39 -4.81
CA ILE A 139 12.20 -3.53 -4.33
C ILE A 139 13.15 -3.25 -5.48
N VAL A 140 13.40 -1.97 -5.75
CA VAL A 140 14.31 -1.49 -6.80
C VAL A 140 15.18 -0.39 -6.23
N ALA A 141 16.18 0.05 -6.97
CA ALA A 141 16.99 1.21 -6.62
C ALA A 141 16.93 2.27 -7.73
N LEU A 142 17.32 3.50 -7.42
CA LEU A 142 17.54 4.51 -8.44
C LEU A 142 18.85 4.24 -9.19
N LYS A 143 18.97 4.71 -10.42
CA LYS A 143 20.26 4.81 -11.12
C LYS A 143 21.13 5.83 -10.39
N LYS A 144 22.41 5.52 -10.24
CA LYS A 144 23.37 6.52 -9.73
C LYS A 144 23.65 7.55 -10.80
N GLU A 145 23.69 8.81 -10.40
CA GLU A 145 24.22 9.86 -11.27
C GLU A 145 25.74 9.71 -11.38
N LYS A 146 26.30 10.15 -12.50
CA LYS A 146 27.74 10.03 -12.74
C LYS A 146 28.53 11.12 -12.01
N THR A 147 27.88 12.24 -11.70
CA THR A 147 28.50 13.42 -11.09
C THR A 147 27.68 14.01 -9.95
N ILE A 148 28.35 14.74 -9.05
CA ILE A 148 27.69 15.47 -7.95
C ILE A 148 26.76 16.56 -8.50
N ASP A 149 27.11 17.20 -9.60
CA ASP A 149 26.27 18.24 -10.22
C ASP A 149 24.96 17.67 -10.76
N GLU A 150 24.99 16.49 -11.41
CA GLU A 150 23.77 15.78 -11.83
C GLU A 150 22.91 15.40 -10.63
N GLN A 151 23.53 14.94 -9.54
CA GLN A 151 22.83 14.62 -8.28
C GLN A 151 22.15 15.86 -7.68
N ASN A 152 22.86 16.98 -7.60
CA ASN A 152 22.32 18.24 -7.06
C ASN A 152 21.18 18.79 -7.93
N LYS A 153 21.34 18.75 -9.26
CA LYS A 153 20.28 19.14 -10.20
C LYS A 153 19.04 18.27 -10.03
N ARG A 154 19.20 16.96 -9.85
CA ARG A 154 18.07 16.06 -9.56
C ARG A 154 17.39 16.45 -8.26
N LEU A 155 18.13 16.58 -7.16
CA LEU A 155 17.55 16.95 -5.86
C LEU A 155 16.81 18.29 -5.93
N PHE A 156 17.34 19.26 -6.67
CA PHE A 156 16.67 20.53 -6.91
C PHE A 156 15.38 20.37 -7.71
N ASN A 157 15.40 19.57 -8.78
CA ASN A 157 14.22 19.30 -9.59
C ASN A 157 13.12 18.56 -8.81
N ASP A 158 13.50 17.55 -8.01
CA ASP A 158 12.57 16.80 -7.17
C ASP A 158 11.91 17.75 -6.15
N LEU A 159 12.68 18.68 -5.58
CA LEU A 159 12.19 19.69 -4.65
C LEU A 159 11.30 20.73 -5.35
N SER A 160 11.67 21.21 -6.53
CA SER A 160 10.94 22.25 -7.26
C SER A 160 9.62 21.75 -7.83
N ASN A 161 9.62 20.51 -8.34
CA ASN A 161 8.45 19.91 -8.96
C ASN A 161 7.54 19.23 -7.93
N GLY A 162 8.05 18.98 -6.72
CA GLY A 162 7.34 18.25 -5.67
C GLY A 162 7.15 16.76 -5.95
N ILE A 163 7.82 16.23 -6.98
CA ILE A 163 7.74 14.83 -7.40
C ILE A 163 9.09 14.17 -7.15
N SER A 164 9.10 13.08 -6.40
CA SER A 164 10.33 12.34 -6.10
C SER A 164 10.85 11.60 -7.33
N ALA A 165 12.18 11.53 -7.50
CA ALA A 165 12.81 10.65 -8.49
C ALA A 165 12.35 9.18 -8.36
N ALA A 166 11.92 8.76 -7.16
CA ALA A 166 11.36 7.43 -6.92
C ALA A 166 10.08 7.15 -7.73
N MET A 167 9.36 8.17 -8.19
CA MET A 167 8.11 8.00 -8.95
C MET A 167 8.33 7.72 -10.45
N TYR A 168 9.57 7.83 -10.95
CA TYR A 168 9.93 7.72 -12.38
C TYR A 168 10.59 6.37 -12.71
N PRO A 169 9.89 5.41 -13.34
CA PRO A 169 10.44 4.07 -13.60
C PRO A 169 11.64 4.03 -14.54
N GLU A 170 11.81 5.03 -15.40
CA GLU A 170 12.99 5.15 -16.27
C GLU A 170 14.30 5.34 -15.48
N ARG A 171 14.18 5.77 -14.22
CA ARG A 171 15.30 5.95 -13.30
C ARG A 171 15.61 4.70 -12.48
N TYR A 172 14.84 3.62 -12.62
CA TYR A 172 15.07 2.42 -11.81
C TYR A 172 16.24 1.58 -12.33
N THR A 173 16.91 0.92 -11.41
CA THR A 173 17.89 -0.13 -11.64
C THR A 173 17.72 -1.25 -10.63
N THR A 174 18.45 -2.35 -10.83
CA THR A 174 18.39 -3.51 -9.96
C THR A 174 18.87 -3.13 -8.56
N PHE A 175 18.17 -3.60 -7.52
CA PHE A 175 18.55 -3.29 -6.13
C PHE A 175 19.98 -3.75 -5.79
N SER A 176 20.42 -4.86 -6.39
CA SER A 176 21.77 -5.43 -6.20
C SER A 176 22.91 -4.47 -6.54
N GLU A 177 22.71 -3.53 -7.47
CA GLU A 177 23.72 -2.52 -7.85
C GLU A 177 23.99 -1.50 -6.72
N SER A 178 23.10 -1.43 -5.74
CA SER A 178 23.15 -0.42 -4.66
C SER A 178 23.77 -0.95 -3.37
N LYS A 179 24.37 -2.14 -3.41
CA LYS A 179 25.00 -2.82 -2.27
C LYS A 179 25.94 -1.92 -1.47
N LEU A 180 26.87 -1.23 -2.14
CA LEU A 180 27.86 -0.38 -1.47
C LEU A 180 27.22 0.84 -0.79
N ASP A 181 26.18 1.43 -1.39
CA ASP A 181 25.50 2.59 -0.82
C ASP A 181 24.64 2.16 0.38
N LEU A 182 23.93 1.04 0.24
CA LEU A 182 23.15 0.46 1.34
C LEU A 182 24.06 0.19 2.55
N GLN A 183 25.25 -0.37 2.32
CA GLN A 183 26.24 -0.58 3.38
C GLN A 183 26.74 0.73 3.99
N ARG A 184 26.90 1.79 3.20
CA ARG A 184 27.40 3.08 3.67
C ARG A 184 26.38 3.81 4.56
N TYR A 185 25.12 3.84 4.16
CA TYR A 185 24.12 4.74 4.74
C TYR A 185 23.19 4.09 5.76
N THR A 186 23.24 2.76 5.92
CA THR A 186 22.46 2.06 6.94
C THR A 186 22.77 2.52 8.37
N LYS A 187 21.72 2.64 9.18
CA LYS A 187 21.75 3.12 10.57
C LYS A 187 21.87 1.98 11.58
N ASN A 188 22.35 2.28 12.78
CA ASN A 188 22.48 1.29 13.86
C ASN A 188 21.10 0.95 14.44
N LEU A 189 20.80 -0.33 14.67
CA LEU A 189 19.52 -0.76 15.26
C LEU A 189 19.21 -0.12 16.62
N LYS A 190 20.24 0.28 17.38
CA LYS A 190 20.05 0.98 18.67
C LYS A 190 19.32 2.31 18.51
N GLU A 191 19.51 3.01 17.38
CA GLU A 191 18.87 4.30 17.09
C GLU A 191 17.34 4.16 16.98
N LEU A 192 16.80 2.97 16.69
CA LEU A 192 15.34 2.75 16.63
C LEU A 192 14.65 3.04 17.98
N LYS A 193 15.37 2.90 19.09
CA LYS A 193 14.86 3.15 20.44
C LYS A 193 14.68 4.64 20.75
N GLU A 194 15.25 5.53 19.94
CA GLU A 194 15.06 6.97 20.08
C GLU A 194 13.65 7.40 19.65
N TYR A 195 13.01 6.62 18.77
CA TYR A 195 11.70 6.94 18.17
C TYR A 195 10.61 5.92 18.51
N ASN A 196 10.98 4.81 19.15
CA ASN A 196 10.08 3.70 19.45
C ASN A 196 10.34 3.16 20.85
N SER A 197 9.30 2.61 21.49
CA SER A 197 9.46 2.00 22.80
C SER A 197 10.34 0.74 22.74
N ASP A 198 11.25 0.62 23.71
CA ASP A 198 12.19 -0.50 23.86
C ASP A 198 11.57 -1.90 23.77
N PRO A 199 10.42 -2.19 24.43
CA PRO A 199 9.79 -3.51 24.34
C PRO A 199 9.42 -3.90 22.91
N ILE A 200 8.82 -2.97 22.15
CA ILE A 200 8.36 -3.20 20.77
C ILE A 200 9.56 -3.44 19.84
N VAL A 201 10.59 -2.61 19.94
CA VAL A 201 11.82 -2.78 19.13
C VAL A 201 12.44 -4.14 19.41
N SER A 202 12.54 -4.52 20.68
CA SER A 202 13.16 -5.79 21.09
C SER A 202 12.37 -7.01 20.63
N GLU A 203 11.04 -6.95 20.63
CA GLU A 203 10.16 -8.00 20.13
C GLU A 203 10.34 -8.21 18.61
N ILE A 204 10.29 -7.12 17.83
CA ILE A 204 10.45 -7.18 16.38
C ILE A 204 11.85 -7.68 15.99
N LEU A 205 12.91 -7.21 16.65
CA LEU A 205 14.27 -7.65 16.33
C LEU A 205 14.52 -9.14 16.68
N LYS A 206 13.76 -9.72 17.64
CA LYS A 206 13.80 -11.16 17.90
C LYS A 206 13.17 -11.98 16.78
N GLU A 207 12.14 -11.47 16.12
CA GLU A 207 11.50 -12.12 14.98
C GLU A 207 12.42 -12.11 13.73
N TYR A 208 13.27 -11.09 13.61
CA TYR A 208 14.17 -10.89 12.46
C TYR A 208 15.65 -10.84 12.88
N PRO A 209 16.22 -11.95 13.40
CA PRO A 209 17.57 -11.97 13.96
C PRO A 209 18.69 -11.76 12.93
N SER A 210 18.39 -11.89 11.63
CA SER A 210 19.35 -11.62 10.55
C SER A 210 19.52 -10.13 10.24
N ALA A 211 18.67 -9.24 10.78
CA ALA A 211 18.83 -7.80 10.64
C ALA A 211 19.94 -7.28 11.57
N ASN A 212 20.84 -6.47 11.04
CA ASN A 212 21.92 -5.84 11.82
C ASN A 212 22.00 -4.31 11.61
N SER A 213 21.17 -3.76 10.74
CA SER A 213 21.02 -2.32 10.51
C SER A 213 19.63 -1.99 9.98
N TRP A 214 19.33 -0.70 9.80
CA TRP A 214 18.04 -0.27 9.28
C TRP A 214 18.12 1.00 8.42
N LEU A 215 17.06 1.24 7.65
CA LEU A 215 16.81 2.48 6.92
C LEU A 215 15.33 2.88 7.02
N PRO A 216 15.00 4.19 6.96
CA PRO A 216 13.63 4.65 6.83
C PRO A 216 12.95 4.16 5.54
N LEU A 217 11.64 3.92 5.62
CA LEU A 217 10.74 3.82 4.48
C LEU A 217 9.76 4.99 4.55
N LYS A 218 9.92 5.94 3.63
CA LYS A 218 8.96 7.02 3.45
C LYS A 218 7.70 6.49 2.78
N ALA A 219 6.53 6.78 3.34
CA ALA A 219 5.24 6.39 2.79
C ALA A 219 4.23 7.55 2.86
N THR A 220 3.04 7.35 2.29
CA THR A 220 2.06 8.44 2.15
C THR A 220 1.40 8.82 3.48
N ALA A 221 1.08 7.83 4.33
CA ALA A 221 0.34 8.06 5.57
C ALA A 221 1.25 7.96 6.80
N VAL A 222 2.03 6.89 6.89
CA VAL A 222 2.88 6.63 8.06
C VAL A 222 4.19 6.03 7.61
N ASP A 223 5.29 6.69 7.95
CA ASP A 223 6.63 6.19 7.65
C ASP A 223 6.97 4.96 8.49
N MET A 224 7.72 4.06 7.86
CA MET A 224 8.06 2.74 8.39
C MET A 224 9.57 2.55 8.45
N VAL A 225 10.00 1.39 8.92
CA VAL A 225 11.41 1.01 8.97
C VAL A 225 11.64 -0.21 8.07
N VAL A 226 12.72 -0.16 7.28
CA VAL A 226 13.27 -1.31 6.57
C VAL A 226 14.43 -1.85 7.36
N LEU A 227 14.29 -3.07 7.88
CA LEU A 227 15.36 -3.83 8.50
C LEU A 227 16.27 -4.41 7.42
N ILE A 228 17.57 -4.24 7.60
CA ILE A 228 18.60 -4.56 6.61
C ILE A 228 19.61 -5.54 7.22
N ASN A 229 20.06 -6.50 6.42
CA ASN A 229 21.30 -7.21 6.67
C ASN A 229 22.41 -6.49 5.88
N LYS A 230 23.22 -5.71 6.58
CA LYS A 230 24.30 -4.90 6.02
C LYS A 230 25.36 -5.73 5.32
N GLU A 231 25.71 -6.90 5.86
CA GLU A 231 26.79 -7.75 5.32
C GLU A 231 26.42 -8.30 3.95
N LYS A 232 25.19 -8.81 3.82
CA LYS A 232 24.64 -9.32 2.57
C LYS A 232 24.14 -8.21 1.64
N ALA A 233 23.84 -7.04 2.21
CA ALA A 233 23.16 -5.91 1.57
C ALA A 233 21.77 -6.27 1.06
N GLU A 234 20.97 -6.86 1.94
CA GLU A 234 19.64 -7.37 1.65
C GLU A 234 18.59 -6.73 2.56
N VAL A 235 17.39 -6.52 2.02
CA VAL A 235 16.21 -6.17 2.81
C VAL A 235 15.72 -7.42 3.53
N VAL A 236 15.71 -7.37 4.87
CA VAL A 236 15.20 -8.46 5.71
C VAL A 236 13.68 -8.35 5.83
N LYS A 237 13.18 -7.18 6.24
CA LYS A 237 11.75 -6.95 6.46
C LYS A 237 11.41 -5.47 6.54
N ILE A 238 10.21 -5.10 6.08
CA ILE A 238 9.59 -3.81 6.43
C ILE A 238 8.72 -4.01 7.66
N VAL A 239 8.95 -3.21 8.71
CA VAL A 239 8.31 -3.36 10.02
C VAL A 239 7.59 -2.09 10.45
N ASP A 240 6.57 -2.24 11.29
CA ASP A 240 5.79 -1.12 11.85
C ASP A 240 6.52 -0.44 13.02
N LEU A 241 7.70 0.10 12.72
CA LEU A 241 8.47 0.99 13.60
C LEU A 241 8.60 2.36 12.94
N ARG A 242 8.88 3.39 13.74
CA ARG A 242 9.04 4.77 13.28
C ARG A 242 10.51 5.12 13.07
N PRO A 243 10.86 5.72 11.93
CA PRO A 243 12.22 6.17 11.66
C PRO A 243 12.55 7.55 12.25
N TRP A 244 11.56 8.26 12.79
CA TRP A 244 11.62 9.58 13.44
C TRP A 244 10.35 9.81 14.29
N ASN A 245 10.34 10.88 15.10
CA ASN A 245 9.17 11.33 15.85
C ASN A 245 8.19 12.11 14.97
#